data_AF-A0A7S3VWJ4-F1
#
_entry.id   AF-A0A7S3VWJ4-F1
#
_cell.length_a   1.000
_cell.length_b   1.000
_cell.length_c   1.000
_cell.angle_alpha   90.00
_cell.angle_beta   90.00
_cell.angle_gamma   90.00
#
_symmetry.space_group_name_H-M   'P 1'
#
loop_
_entity.id
_entity.type
_entity.pdbx_description
1 polymer ?
#
loop_
_entity_poly.entity_id
_entity_poly.type
_entity_poly.pdbx_seq_one_letter_code
_entity_poly.pdbx_strand_id
1 'polypeptide(L)'
;TTEHMPAKRRGRWKKRLRRSEPTAATGCEPLNRSRTRDSISELPGHFLRHWPHRSVSARHMQETYDSLVSWGRTRFQVVGGALYYPDLKHNTFGCVLRRSPILAWALLETLERHPVADVDIPVNCRDKPGTPLSQRLGGRADHGPPLAFSYTTSAAHADIPLPDYTFWGLPYAQIPPWEAWLASTVGGGAGGGAGGDA
;
A
#
# COMPACT_ATOMS: atom_id res chain seq x y z
N THR A 1 44.07 -25.35 48.88
CA THR A 1 44.27 -24.99 47.47
C THR A 1 42.91 -24.73 46.88
N THR A 2 42.29 -23.58 47.16
CA THR A 2 42.64 -22.27 46.59
C THR A 2 42.58 -22.33 45.07
N GLU A 3 41.46 -21.92 44.50
CA GLU A 3 41.50 -20.74 43.64
C GLU A 3 40.12 -20.08 43.58
N HIS A 4 40.19 -18.76 43.59
CA HIS A 4 39.15 -17.77 43.78
C HIS A 4 39.15 -16.88 42.53
N MET A 5 38.06 -16.13 42.33
CA MET A 5 37.83 -15.03 41.36
C MET A 5 36.95 -15.34 40.12
N PRO A 6 36.28 -14.34 39.51
CA PRO A 6 35.48 -13.30 40.16
C PRO A 6 34.12 -13.05 39.46
N ALA A 7 33.32 -12.20 40.10
CA ALA A 7 31.98 -11.76 39.71
C ALA A 7 31.87 -11.19 38.28
N LYS A 8 30.90 -11.71 37.50
CA LYS A 8 30.36 -11.01 36.32
C LYS A 8 28.89 -10.62 36.56
N ARG A 9 28.71 -9.31 36.56
CA ARG A 9 27.46 -8.54 36.61
C ARG A 9 26.36 -9.16 35.75
N ARG A 10 25.35 -9.78 36.38
CA ARG A 10 24.06 -10.05 35.73
C ARG A 10 23.18 -8.82 35.89
N GLY A 11 23.21 -7.97 34.88
CA GLY A 11 22.33 -6.82 34.73
C GLY A 11 20.86 -7.24 34.86
N ARG A 12 20.18 -6.63 35.82
CA ARG A 12 18.78 -6.79 36.18
C ARG A 12 17.88 -6.26 35.05
N TRP A 13 17.50 -7.11 34.11
CA TRP A 13 16.36 -6.84 33.21
C TRP A 13 15.07 -7.38 33.82
N LYS A 14 14.63 -6.79 34.94
CA LYS A 14 13.21 -6.89 35.34
C LYS A 14 12.46 -5.77 34.63
N LYS A 15 12.20 -5.93 33.33
CA LYS A 15 11.12 -5.17 32.70
C LYS A 15 9.83 -5.67 33.32
N ARG A 16 9.30 -4.85 34.23
CA ARG A 16 7.97 -4.96 34.81
C ARG A 16 6.98 -4.89 33.64
N LEU A 17 6.60 -6.04 33.08
CA LEU A 17 5.35 -6.18 32.35
C LEU A 17 4.25 -5.90 33.38
N ARG A 18 3.83 -4.64 33.50
CA ARG A 18 2.52 -4.35 34.08
C ARG A 18 1.53 -5.01 33.13
N ARG A 19 0.97 -6.13 33.56
CA ARG A 19 -0.28 -6.63 33.02
C ARG A 19 -1.30 -5.54 33.37
N SER A 20 -1.58 -4.65 32.42
CA SER A 20 -2.75 -3.80 32.53
C SER A 20 -3.95 -4.76 32.59
N GLU A 21 -4.70 -4.68 33.68
CA GLU A 21 -6.01 -5.32 33.77
C GLU A 21 -6.82 -4.93 32.54
N PRO A 22 -7.64 -5.83 31.97
CA PRO A 22 -8.51 -5.47 30.87
C PRO A 22 -9.56 -4.50 31.42
N THR A 23 -9.31 -3.20 31.26
CA THR A 23 -10.39 -2.23 31.26
C THR A 23 -11.34 -2.67 30.17
N ALA A 24 -12.57 -2.99 30.57
CA ALA A 24 -13.67 -3.35 29.70
C ALA A 24 -13.61 -2.50 28.43
N ALA A 25 -13.31 -3.12 27.30
CA ALA A 25 -13.36 -2.46 26.02
C ALA A 25 -14.81 -2.09 25.78
N THR A 26 -15.12 -0.83 26.09
CA THR A 26 -16.22 -0.11 25.48
C THR A 26 -16.06 -0.34 23.98
N GLY A 27 -17.14 -0.80 23.33
CA GLY A 27 -17.10 -1.33 21.97
C GLY A 27 -16.35 -0.44 20.98
N CYS A 28 -15.89 -1.02 19.87
CA CYS A 28 -15.23 -0.26 18.80
C CYS A 28 -16.05 1.00 18.48
N GLU A 29 -15.46 2.18 18.72
CA GLU A 29 -16.02 3.43 18.26
C GLU A 29 -16.21 3.32 16.74
N PRO A 30 -17.40 3.66 16.21
CA PRO A 30 -17.62 3.67 14.78
C PRO A 30 -16.52 4.48 14.09
N LEU A 31 -16.01 3.99 12.95
CA LEU A 31 -14.92 4.64 12.20
C LEU A 31 -15.15 6.16 12.04
N ASN A 32 -16.41 6.56 11.82
CA ASN A 32 -16.79 7.95 11.61
C ASN A 32 -16.51 8.91 12.79
N ARG A 33 -16.29 8.40 14.00
CA ARG A 33 -16.03 9.12 15.27
C ARG A 33 -14.64 8.84 15.84
N SER A 34 -13.86 8.02 15.16
CA SER A 34 -12.52 7.64 15.60
C SER A 34 -11.45 8.63 15.13
N ARG A 35 -10.40 8.84 15.94
CA ARG A 35 -9.16 9.53 15.51
C ARG A 35 -8.53 8.91 14.26
N THR A 36 -8.81 7.63 14.00
CA THR A 36 -8.37 6.93 12.80
C THR A 36 -8.93 7.55 11.53
N ARG A 37 -10.17 8.05 11.55
CA ARG A 37 -10.76 8.77 10.39
C ARG A 37 -9.94 10.00 10.04
N ASP A 38 -9.61 10.81 11.04
CA ASP A 38 -8.85 12.04 10.83
C ASP A 38 -7.49 11.70 10.22
N SER A 39 -6.79 10.70 10.79
CA SER A 39 -5.52 10.21 10.23
C SER A 39 -5.65 9.68 8.80
N ILE A 40 -6.74 8.97 8.45
CA ILE A 40 -7.00 8.49 7.09
C ILE A 40 -7.20 9.67 6.13
N SER A 41 -7.94 10.69 6.55
CA SER A 41 -8.21 11.87 5.71
C SER A 41 -6.95 12.69 5.40
N GLU A 42 -5.92 12.61 6.26
CA GLU A 42 -4.63 13.27 6.06
C GLU A 42 -3.67 12.46 5.16
N LEU A 43 -3.94 11.17 4.90
CA LEU A 43 -3.03 10.29 4.15
C LEU A 43 -2.66 10.82 2.75
N PRO A 44 -3.57 11.36 1.92
CA PRO A 44 -3.20 11.92 0.63
C PRO A 44 -2.16 13.03 0.77
N GLY A 45 -2.36 13.96 1.72
CA GLY A 45 -1.43 15.03 2.02
C GLY A 45 -0.09 14.49 2.55
N HIS A 46 -0.12 13.42 3.35
CA HIS A 46 1.08 12.74 3.78
C HIS A 46 1.88 12.23 2.59
N PHE A 47 1.32 11.42 1.69
CA PHE A 47 2.07 10.85 0.56
C PHE A 47 2.55 11.90 -0.45
N LEU A 48 1.84 13.02 -0.57
CA LEU A 48 2.21 14.12 -1.45
C LEU A 48 3.11 15.18 -0.81
N ARG A 49 3.47 15.07 0.49
CA ARG A 49 4.22 16.12 1.22
C ARG A 49 5.59 16.50 0.66
N HIS A 50 6.19 15.63 -0.16
CA HIS A 50 7.49 15.88 -0.79
C HIS A 50 7.36 16.50 -2.19
N TRP A 51 6.13 16.62 -2.67
CA TRP A 51 5.79 17.26 -3.92
C TRP A 51 5.52 18.73 -3.69
N PRO A 52 6.10 19.60 -4.52
CA PRO A 52 5.76 21.01 -4.49
C PRO A 52 4.31 21.23 -4.93
N HIS A 53 3.68 22.29 -4.42
CA HIS A 53 2.30 22.69 -4.74
C HIS A 53 2.17 23.27 -6.16
N ARG A 54 2.62 22.54 -7.17
CA ARG A 54 2.47 22.87 -8.59
C ARG A 54 2.19 21.61 -9.40
N SER A 55 1.73 21.80 -10.62
CA SER A 55 1.42 20.68 -11.52
C SER A 55 2.64 19.82 -11.84
N VAL A 56 2.40 18.51 -11.97
CA VAL A 56 3.36 17.53 -12.48
C VAL A 56 3.23 17.50 -14.01
N SER A 57 4.33 17.68 -14.73
CA SER A 57 4.29 17.73 -16.19
C SER A 57 4.29 16.33 -16.81
N ALA A 58 3.76 16.18 -18.02
CA ALA A 58 3.84 14.93 -18.79
C ALA A 58 5.29 14.44 -18.96
N ARG A 59 6.24 15.37 -19.13
CA ARG A 59 7.67 15.07 -19.16
C ARG A 59 8.14 14.44 -17.85
N HIS A 60 7.72 14.99 -16.72
CA HIS A 60 8.08 14.45 -15.40
C HIS A 60 7.51 13.04 -15.20
N MET A 61 6.29 12.78 -15.67
CA MET A 61 5.68 11.45 -15.62
C MET A 61 6.41 10.44 -16.52
N GLN A 62 6.85 10.88 -17.70
CA GLN A 62 7.70 10.07 -18.58
C GLN A 62 9.04 9.75 -17.93
N GLU A 63 9.74 10.76 -17.41
CA GLU A 63 11.03 10.57 -16.71
C GLU A 63 10.88 9.67 -15.48
N THR A 64 9.77 9.79 -14.75
CA THR A 64 9.42 8.89 -13.66
C THR A 64 9.30 7.45 -14.16
N TYR A 65 8.47 7.20 -15.18
CA TYR A 65 8.30 5.87 -15.75
C TYR A 65 9.63 5.28 -16.22
N ASP A 66 10.46 6.07 -16.89
CA ASP A 66 11.75 5.63 -17.42
C ASP A 66 12.76 5.33 -16.30
N SER A 67 12.66 5.99 -15.15
CA SER A 67 13.48 5.72 -13.97
C SER A 67 13.11 4.44 -13.23
N LEU A 68 11.88 3.92 -13.42
CA LEU A 68 11.46 2.67 -12.81
C LEU A 68 12.21 1.48 -13.43
N VAL A 69 12.41 0.44 -12.63
CA VAL A 69 13.08 -0.78 -13.09
C VAL A 69 12.26 -1.45 -14.21
N SER A 70 12.92 -1.74 -15.33
CA SER A 70 12.28 -2.13 -16.59
C SER A 70 11.43 -3.40 -16.51
N TRP A 71 11.82 -4.39 -15.71
CA TRP A 71 11.06 -5.65 -15.50
C TRP A 71 10.00 -5.56 -14.40
N GLY A 72 9.86 -4.39 -13.77
CA GLY A 72 8.99 -4.16 -12.62
C GLY A 72 8.21 -2.85 -12.73
N ARG A 73 7.85 -2.46 -13.96
CA ARG A 73 7.11 -1.24 -14.24
C ARG A 73 5.99 -1.45 -15.26
N THR A 74 4.90 -0.73 -15.05
CA THR A 74 3.79 -0.60 -16.01
C THR A 74 3.25 0.82 -15.93
N ARG A 75 2.44 1.26 -16.91
CA ARG A 75 1.87 2.61 -16.93
C ARG A 75 0.45 2.56 -17.45
N PHE A 76 -0.45 3.26 -16.76
CA PHE A 76 -1.83 3.42 -17.14
C PHE A 76 -2.14 4.90 -17.30
N GLN A 77 -3.14 5.23 -18.10
CA GLN A 77 -3.65 6.59 -18.20
C GLN A 77 -5.17 6.55 -18.20
N VAL A 78 -5.80 7.45 -17.46
CA VAL A 78 -7.23 7.73 -17.58
C VAL A 78 -7.35 9.05 -18.32
N VAL A 79 -8.07 9.06 -19.44
CA VAL A 79 -8.31 10.28 -20.22
C VAL A 79 -9.76 10.27 -20.69
N GLY A 80 -10.53 11.27 -20.29
CA GLY A 80 -11.96 11.38 -20.61
C GLY A 80 -12.78 10.18 -20.10
N GLY A 81 -12.38 9.61 -18.97
CA GLY A 81 -13.01 8.41 -18.39
C GLY A 81 -12.62 7.08 -19.05
N ALA A 82 -11.79 7.09 -20.09
CA ALA A 82 -11.28 5.87 -20.73
C ALA A 82 -9.92 5.46 -20.16
N LEU A 83 -9.74 4.16 -19.88
CA LEU A 83 -8.47 3.59 -19.45
C LEU A 83 -7.60 3.19 -20.63
N TYR A 84 -6.39 3.73 -20.68
CA TYR A 84 -5.31 3.33 -21.59
C TYR A 84 -4.29 2.52 -20.79
N TYR A 85 -3.88 1.39 -21.34
CA TYR A 85 -3.01 0.42 -20.69
C TYR A 85 -2.08 -0.23 -21.71
N PRO A 86 -0.93 -0.80 -21.31
CA PRO A 86 0.02 -1.39 -22.24
C PRO A 86 -0.55 -2.66 -22.86
N ASP A 87 0.00 -3.10 -23.97
CA ASP A 87 -0.36 -4.39 -24.58
C ASP A 87 -0.12 -5.54 -23.59
N LEU A 88 -1.21 -6.04 -23.00
CA LEU A 88 -1.20 -7.07 -21.96
C LEU A 88 -0.78 -8.45 -22.48
N LYS A 89 -0.88 -8.68 -23.79
CA LYS A 89 -0.53 -9.98 -24.41
C LYS A 89 0.98 -10.18 -24.47
N HIS A 90 1.72 -9.12 -24.81
CA HIS A 90 3.16 -9.17 -25.01
C HIS A 90 3.95 -8.56 -23.84
N ASN A 91 3.29 -7.86 -22.92
CA ASN A 91 3.90 -7.34 -21.70
C ASN A 91 4.03 -8.41 -20.61
N THR A 92 4.62 -9.56 -20.96
CA THR A 92 4.81 -10.72 -20.09
C THR A 92 5.92 -10.52 -19.05
N PHE A 93 6.81 -9.54 -19.27
CA PHE A 93 7.99 -9.30 -18.44
C PHE A 93 8.03 -7.92 -17.76
N GLY A 94 7.09 -7.00 -18.06
CA GLY A 94 7.09 -5.68 -17.43
C GLY A 94 6.67 -5.71 -15.96
N CYS A 95 5.86 -6.71 -15.58
CA CYS A 95 5.46 -6.91 -14.19
C CYS A 95 5.37 -8.39 -13.84
N VAL A 96 5.94 -8.74 -12.67
CA VAL A 96 5.90 -10.08 -12.09
C VAL A 96 4.45 -10.54 -11.86
N LEU A 97 4.19 -11.86 -11.99
CA LEU A 97 2.90 -12.50 -11.68
C LEU A 97 1.68 -11.92 -12.42
N ARG A 98 1.84 -11.44 -13.66
CA ARG A 98 0.74 -10.83 -14.45
C ARG A 98 0.06 -9.65 -13.73
N ARG A 99 0.80 -8.88 -12.93
CA ARG A 99 0.24 -7.72 -12.22
C ARG A 99 -0.31 -6.63 -13.13
N SER A 100 0.20 -6.48 -14.35
CA SER A 100 -0.33 -5.48 -15.30
C SER A 100 -1.80 -5.74 -15.68
N PRO A 101 -2.18 -6.92 -16.22
CA PRO A 101 -3.59 -7.18 -16.56
C PRO A 101 -4.51 -7.18 -15.34
N ILE A 102 -4.01 -7.61 -14.17
CA ILE A 102 -4.78 -7.59 -12.92
C ILE A 102 -5.06 -6.15 -12.48
N LEU A 103 -4.04 -5.29 -12.51
CA LEU A 103 -4.21 -3.88 -12.17
C LEU A 103 -5.08 -3.14 -13.19
N ALA A 104 -5.02 -3.52 -14.48
CA ALA A 104 -5.94 -2.99 -15.48
C ALA A 104 -7.40 -3.26 -15.10
N TRP A 105 -7.71 -4.50 -14.69
CA TRP A 105 -9.05 -4.87 -14.23
C TRP A 105 -9.45 -4.07 -12.98
N ALA A 106 -8.57 -3.97 -11.98
CA ALA A 106 -8.83 -3.17 -10.78
C ALA A 106 -9.10 -1.67 -11.08
N LEU A 107 -8.40 -1.09 -12.06
CA LEU A 107 -8.62 0.29 -12.48
C LEU A 107 -9.96 0.46 -13.23
N LEU A 108 -10.33 -0.50 -14.09
CA LEU A 108 -11.66 -0.51 -14.74
C LEU A 108 -12.79 -0.58 -13.71
N GLU A 109 -12.65 -1.48 -12.73
CA GLU A 109 -13.57 -1.63 -11.60
C GLU A 109 -13.67 -0.34 -10.77
N THR A 110 -12.59 0.45 -10.68
CA THR A 110 -12.59 1.75 -10.01
C THR A 110 -13.34 2.81 -10.84
N LEU A 111 -13.09 2.85 -12.15
CA LEU A 111 -13.72 3.79 -13.08
C LEU A 111 -15.25 3.59 -13.17
N GLU A 112 -15.71 2.34 -13.09
CA GLU A 112 -17.13 2.02 -13.11
C GLU A 112 -17.86 2.52 -11.85
N ARG A 113 -17.18 2.56 -10.70
CA ARG A 113 -17.78 2.92 -9.40
C ARG A 113 -17.58 4.38 -9.02
N HIS A 114 -16.55 5.03 -9.57
CA HIS A 114 -16.12 6.34 -9.12
C HIS A 114 -15.69 7.22 -10.30
N PRO A 115 -16.07 8.51 -10.30
CA PRO A 115 -15.49 9.45 -11.26
C PRO A 115 -14.02 9.63 -10.93
N VAL A 116 -13.15 9.25 -11.87
CA VAL A 116 -11.70 9.47 -11.77
C VAL A 116 -11.33 10.59 -12.74
N ALA A 117 -10.57 11.56 -12.24
CA ALA A 117 -10.03 12.63 -13.08
C ALA A 117 -9.01 12.07 -14.08
N ASP A 118 -8.73 12.84 -15.14
CA ASP A 118 -7.64 12.50 -16.06
C ASP A 118 -6.32 12.40 -15.27
N VAL A 119 -5.64 11.27 -15.41
CA VAL A 119 -4.45 10.96 -14.61
C VAL A 119 -3.50 10.03 -15.36
N ASP A 120 -2.20 10.27 -15.17
CA ASP A 120 -1.12 9.42 -15.65
C ASP A 120 -0.54 8.62 -14.47
N ILE A 121 -0.49 7.30 -14.61
CA ILE A 121 -0.26 6.37 -13.50
C ILE A 121 0.92 5.45 -13.85
N PRO A 122 2.17 5.91 -13.72
CA PRO A 122 3.33 5.03 -13.74
C PRO A 122 3.38 4.23 -12.44
N VAL A 123 3.51 2.91 -12.56
CA VAL A 123 3.39 1.97 -11.44
C VAL A 123 4.68 1.18 -11.30
N ASN A 124 5.28 1.21 -10.12
CA ASN A 124 6.26 0.22 -9.70
C ASN A 124 5.50 -1.01 -9.17
N CYS A 125 5.44 -2.05 -10.00
CA CYS A 125 4.65 -3.24 -9.70
C CYS A 125 5.42 -4.33 -8.94
N ARG A 126 6.57 -3.98 -8.35
CA ARG A 126 7.38 -4.86 -7.49
C ARG A 126 6.87 -4.82 -6.05
N ASP A 127 7.29 -5.79 -5.25
CA ASP A 127 6.94 -5.83 -3.82
C ASP A 127 7.73 -4.81 -2.99
N LYS A 128 8.92 -4.44 -3.46
CA LYS A 128 9.73 -3.42 -2.81
C LYS A 128 9.32 -2.03 -3.34
N PRO A 129 9.23 -1.02 -2.48
CA PRO A 129 9.02 0.35 -2.91
C PRO A 129 10.13 0.79 -3.87
N GLY A 130 9.79 1.71 -4.76
CA GLY A 130 10.61 2.13 -5.87
C GLY A 130 11.71 3.08 -5.46
N THR A 131 11.35 4.33 -5.17
CA THR A 131 12.32 5.43 -5.09
C THR A 131 12.54 5.88 -3.64
N PRO A 132 13.75 5.68 -3.08
CA PRO A 132 14.10 6.24 -1.79
C PRO A 132 14.11 7.77 -1.83
N LEU A 133 13.55 8.41 -0.80
CA LEU A 133 13.58 9.86 -0.64
C LEU A 133 15.01 10.41 -0.48
N SER A 134 15.99 9.59 -0.10
CA SER A 134 17.40 10.00 -0.03
C SER A 134 17.99 10.31 -1.42
N GLN A 135 17.44 9.73 -2.50
CA GLN A 135 17.84 10.07 -3.87
C GLN A 135 17.35 11.48 -4.32
N ARG A 136 16.58 12.19 -3.49
CA ARG A 136 16.18 13.60 -3.62
C ARG A 136 17.35 14.58 -3.81
N LEU A 137 18.54 14.23 -3.32
CA LEU A 137 19.67 15.15 -3.17
C LEU A 137 20.58 15.26 -4.40
N GLY A 138 20.28 14.55 -5.49
CA GLY A 138 21.09 14.53 -6.72
C GLY A 138 20.80 15.65 -7.74
N GLY A 139 20.13 16.75 -7.37
CA GLY A 139 20.16 17.99 -8.18
C GLY A 139 18.87 18.48 -8.85
N ARG A 140 17.67 18.02 -8.45
CA ARG A 140 16.39 18.54 -8.98
C ARG A 140 15.40 18.95 -7.89
N ALA A 141 15.85 19.79 -6.95
CA ALA A 141 15.00 20.35 -5.89
C ALA A 141 13.72 21.00 -6.47
N ASP A 142 13.83 21.56 -7.66
CA ASP A 142 12.76 22.26 -8.35
C ASP A 142 11.71 21.33 -8.95
N HIS A 143 11.84 20.01 -8.92
CA HIS A 143 10.90 19.09 -9.60
C HIS A 143 10.21 18.06 -8.70
N GLY A 144 10.64 17.91 -7.44
CA GLY A 144 10.17 16.83 -6.56
C GLY A 144 10.85 15.48 -6.87
N PRO A 145 10.68 14.45 -6.02
CA PRO A 145 11.13 13.09 -6.34
C PRO A 145 10.32 12.51 -7.52
N PRO A 146 10.64 11.34 -8.10
CA PRO A 146 9.77 10.67 -9.09
C PRO A 146 8.37 10.29 -8.54
N LEU A 147 7.29 10.48 -9.33
CA LEU A 147 5.89 10.21 -8.93
C LEU A 147 5.42 8.84 -9.36
N ALA A 148 5.81 7.79 -8.64
CA ALA A 148 5.36 6.44 -8.95
C ALA A 148 4.29 5.97 -7.96
N PHE A 149 3.34 5.19 -8.47
CA PHE A 149 2.42 4.42 -7.65
C PHE A 149 3.00 3.05 -7.33
N SER A 150 2.80 2.55 -6.11
CA SER A 150 3.30 1.24 -5.67
C SER A 150 2.31 0.55 -4.74
N TYR A 151 2.38 -0.79 -4.69
CA TYR A 151 1.61 -1.59 -3.72
C TYR A 151 2.15 -1.42 -2.28
N THR A 152 3.44 -1.14 -2.16
CA THR A 152 4.12 -0.96 -0.88
C THR A 152 4.88 0.36 -0.88
N THR A 153 4.92 1.01 0.28
CA THR A 153 5.67 2.24 0.50
C THR A 153 6.14 2.31 1.94
N SER A 154 6.99 3.28 2.27
CA SER A 154 7.35 3.60 3.64
C SER A 154 7.64 5.09 3.80
N ALA A 155 7.82 5.55 5.04
CA ALA A 155 8.16 6.94 5.32
C ALA A 155 9.44 7.43 4.63
N ALA A 156 10.30 6.50 4.18
CA ALA A 156 11.56 6.76 3.49
C ALA A 156 11.47 6.71 1.96
N HIS A 157 10.28 6.47 1.37
CA HIS A 157 10.08 6.35 -0.08
C HIS A 157 9.12 7.41 -0.60
N ALA A 158 9.27 7.76 -1.88
CA ALA A 158 8.45 8.75 -2.58
C ALA A 158 7.17 8.14 -3.18
N ASP A 159 7.11 6.82 -3.25
CA ASP A 159 6.01 6.08 -3.86
C ASP A 159 4.66 6.38 -3.18
N ILE A 160 3.66 6.67 -4.00
CA ILE A 160 2.27 6.86 -3.57
C ILE A 160 1.63 5.47 -3.49
N PRO A 161 1.06 5.06 -2.35
CA PRO A 161 0.42 3.76 -2.26
C PRO A 161 -0.85 3.75 -3.11
N LEU A 162 -0.97 2.70 -3.91
CA LEU A 162 -2.21 2.35 -4.62
C LEU A 162 -2.78 1.10 -3.92
N PRO A 163 -4.10 1.05 -3.63
CA PRO A 163 -4.70 -0.15 -3.06
C PRO A 163 -4.34 -1.36 -3.93
N ASP A 164 -3.90 -2.44 -3.27
CA ASP A 164 -3.56 -3.67 -3.97
C ASP A 164 -4.77 -4.20 -4.76
N TYR A 165 -4.50 -4.92 -5.85
CA TYR A 165 -5.56 -5.45 -6.72
C TYR A 165 -6.54 -6.37 -5.99
N THR A 166 -6.13 -6.93 -4.85
CA THR A 166 -6.99 -7.73 -3.97
C THR A 166 -8.16 -6.95 -3.38
N PHE A 167 -8.15 -5.61 -3.40
CA PHE A 167 -9.27 -4.80 -2.91
C PHE A 167 -10.58 -5.11 -3.63
N TRP A 168 -10.54 -5.22 -4.96
CA TRP A 168 -11.70 -5.55 -5.79
C TRP A 168 -11.93 -7.07 -5.93
N GLY A 169 -11.05 -7.89 -5.36
CA GLY A 169 -11.07 -9.34 -5.47
C GLY A 169 -10.18 -9.87 -6.60
N LEU A 170 -9.96 -11.17 -6.59
CA LEU A 170 -9.08 -11.87 -7.52
C LEU A 170 -9.67 -13.24 -7.85
N PRO A 171 -10.55 -13.34 -8.87
CA PRO A 171 -11.31 -14.56 -9.13
C PRO A 171 -10.45 -15.81 -9.33
N TYR A 172 -9.33 -15.69 -10.06
CA TYR A 172 -8.44 -16.84 -10.32
C TYR A 172 -7.73 -17.36 -9.06
N ALA A 173 -7.61 -16.53 -8.02
CA ALA A 173 -7.02 -16.89 -6.74
C ALA A 173 -8.09 -17.15 -5.66
N GLN A 174 -9.38 -17.13 -6.02
CA GLN A 174 -10.51 -17.27 -5.09
C GLN A 174 -10.48 -16.26 -3.94
N ILE A 175 -9.94 -15.06 -4.19
CA ILE A 175 -9.97 -13.96 -3.22
C ILE A 175 -11.24 -13.15 -3.49
N PRO A 176 -12.21 -13.09 -2.57
CA PRO A 176 -13.41 -12.28 -2.75
C PRO A 176 -13.06 -10.78 -2.66
N PRO A 177 -13.92 -9.89 -3.17
CA PRO A 177 -13.79 -8.45 -2.93
C PRO A 177 -13.71 -8.13 -1.44
N TRP A 178 -13.01 -7.05 -1.10
CA TRP A 178 -12.76 -6.67 0.29
C TRP A 178 -14.04 -6.52 1.12
N GLU A 179 -15.10 -5.95 0.54
CA GLU A 179 -16.40 -5.78 1.21
C GLU A 179 -17.05 -7.13 1.58
N ALA A 180 -17.00 -8.10 0.67
CA ALA A 180 -17.52 -9.44 0.91
C ALA A 180 -16.68 -10.18 1.96
N TRP A 181 -15.37 -10.00 1.94
CA TRP A 181 -14.46 -10.54 2.96
C TRP A 181 -14.71 -9.93 4.34
N LEU A 182 -14.93 -8.61 4.41
CA LEU A 182 -15.30 -7.94 5.66
C LEU A 182 -16.64 -8.45 6.21
N ALA A 183 -17.65 -8.60 5.36
CA ALA A 183 -18.96 -9.09 5.77
C ALA A 183 -18.88 -10.51 6.37
N SER A 184 -18.08 -11.41 5.79
CA SER A 184 -17.92 -12.77 6.30
C SER A 184 -17.21 -12.84 7.65
N THR A 185 -16.27 -11.92 7.92
CA THR A 185 -15.54 -11.86 9.19
C THR A 185 -16.34 -11.21 10.32
N VAL A 186 -17.18 -10.21 10.01
CA VAL A 186 -18.05 -9.55 11.00
C VAL A 186 -19.21 -10.47 11.41
N GLY A 187 -19.75 -11.28 10.49
CA GLY A 187 -20.80 -12.27 10.79
C GLY A 187 -20.33 -13.48 11.61
N GLY A 188 -19.04 -13.78 11.63
CA GLY A 188 -18.47 -14.97 12.28
C GLY A 188 -18.30 -14.87 13.81
N GLY A 189 -18.56 -13.70 14.42
CA GLY A 189 -18.43 -13.50 15.86
C GLY A 189 -19.64 -13.97 16.70
N ALA A 190 -20.75 -14.33 16.06
CA ALA A 190 -22.00 -14.68 16.73
C ALA A 190 -22.59 -15.99 16.18
N GLY A 191 -21.89 -17.11 16.37
CA GLY A 191 -22.47 -18.44 16.07
C GLY A 191 -21.43 -19.43 15.58
N GLY A 192 -20.74 -20.09 16.52
CA GLY A 192 -19.80 -21.17 16.22
C GLY A 192 -19.77 -22.24 17.31
N GLY A 193 -20.93 -22.52 17.91
CA GLY A 193 -21.18 -23.69 18.73
C GLY A 193 -22.23 -24.57 18.07
N ALA A 194 -21.78 -25.48 17.21
CA ALA A 194 -22.42 -26.72 16.75
C ALA A 194 -21.37 -27.37 15.82
N GLY A 195 -20.82 -28.56 16.05
CA GLY A 195 -21.50 -29.81 16.40
C GLY A 195 -22.05 -30.43 15.12
N GLY A 196 -21.36 -31.44 14.57
CA GLY A 196 -21.89 -32.26 13.48
C GLY A 196 -20.83 -32.88 12.57
N ASP A 197 -20.58 -34.17 12.77
CA ASP A 197 -19.79 -35.07 11.92
C ASP A 197 -20.34 -35.17 10.48
N ALA A 198 -19.42 -35.33 9.51
CA ALA A 198 -19.47 -36.29 8.39
C ALA A 198 -18.18 -36.20 7.56
#